data_AF-A0A1M5GQL7-F1
#
_entry.id   AF-A0A1M5GQL7-F1
#
_cell.length_a   1.000
_cell.length_b   1.000
_cell.length_c   1.000
_cell.angle_alpha   90.00
_cell.angle_beta   90.00
_cell.angle_gamma   90.00
#
_symmetry.space_group_name_H-M   'P 1'
#
loop_
_entity.id
_entity.type
_entity.pdbx_description
1 polymer ?
#
loop_
_entity_poly.entity_id
_entity_poly.type
_entity_poly.pdbx_seq_one_letter_code
_entity_poly.pdbx_strand_id
1 'polypeptide(L)' 'MKKTILLGTLFLAGLVSAFPFRTSCGKVVQVSQTIANHMSLDQLANYLGDVNGEQCPGSGDVVVHIYHH' A
#
# COMPACT_ATOMS: atom_id res chain seq x y z
N MET A 1 -29.07 -15.89 28.74
CA MET A 1 -28.93 -15.47 27.33
C MET A 1 -27.52 -14.96 27.12
N LYS A 2 -26.74 -15.61 26.25
CA LYS A 2 -25.31 -15.37 26.04
C LYS A 2 -25.15 -14.29 24.95
N LYS A 3 -24.62 -13.11 25.28
CA LYS A 3 -24.19 -12.11 24.28
C LYS A 3 -23.01 -11.30 24.82
N THR A 4 -21.84 -11.91 24.91
CA THR A 4 -20.60 -11.23 25.35
C THR A 4 -19.38 -11.80 24.63
N ILE A 5 -19.38 -11.88 23.30
CA ILE A 5 -18.15 -12.17 22.54
C ILE A 5 -18.24 -11.48 21.18
N LEU A 6 -17.91 -10.20 21.08
CA LEU A 6 -17.74 -9.52 19.79
C LEU A 6 -16.92 -8.22 19.88
N LEU A 7 -16.02 -8.09 20.86
CA LEU A 7 -15.08 -6.95 20.93
C LEU A 7 -13.60 -7.33 20.84
N GLY A 8 -13.26 -8.63 20.79
CA GLY A 8 -11.87 -9.09 20.79
C GLY A 8 -11.21 -9.20 19.41
N THR A 9 -11.98 -9.17 18.32
CA THR A 9 -11.47 -9.49 16.97
C THR A 9 -11.03 -8.27 16.16
N LEU A 10 -11.30 -7.03 16.60
CA LEU A 10 -10.96 -5.84 15.84
C LEU A 10 -9.49 -5.37 16.01
N PHE A 11 -8.76 -5.93 16.98
CA PHE A 11 -7.36 -5.58 17.27
C PHE A 11 -6.33 -6.60 16.76
N LEU A 12 -6.77 -7.66 16.07
CA LEU A 12 -5.88 -8.66 15.47
C LEU A 12 -5.47 -8.31 14.02
N ALA A 13 -5.91 -7.18 13.48
CA ALA A 13 -5.28 -6.55 12.32
C ALA A 13 -3.96 -5.90 12.77
N GLY A 14 -3.07 -6.74 13.33
CA GLY A 14 -1.78 -6.33 13.86
C GLY A 14 -1.01 -5.63 12.77
N LEU A 15 -0.71 -4.35 13.01
CA LEU A 15 0.54 -3.65 12.69
C LEU A 15 1.30 -4.16 11.45
N VAL A 16 0.61 -4.41 10.33
CA VAL A 16 1.31 -4.50 9.05
C VAL A 16 1.61 -3.05 8.73
N SER A 17 2.80 -2.59 9.15
CA SER A 17 3.27 -1.26 8.79
C SER A 17 3.18 -1.18 7.28
N ALA A 18 2.26 -0.35 6.78
CA ALA A 18 1.97 -0.17 5.38
C ALA A 18 1.68 1.32 5.18
N PHE A 19 2.18 1.88 4.08
CA PHE A 19 1.91 3.27 3.73
C PHE A 19 0.89 3.33 2.59
N PRO A 20 0.00 4.34 2.60
CA PRO A 20 -0.97 4.52 1.54
C PRO A 20 -0.27 5.04 0.27
N PHE A 21 -0.42 4.32 -0.83
CA PHE A 21 -0.04 4.77 -2.17
C PHE A 21 -1.29 5.14 -2.96
N ARG A 22 -1.33 6.35 -3.51
CA ARG A 22 -2.45 6.84 -4.34
C ARG A 22 -2.11 6.66 -5.81
N THR A 23 -2.88 5.83 -6.50
CA THR A 23 -2.70 5.54 -7.92
C THR A 23 -3.24 6.68 -8.80
N SER A 24 -2.89 6.66 -10.08
CA SER A 24 -3.30 7.65 -11.09
C SER A 24 -4.83 7.73 -11.26
N CYS A 25 -5.53 6.60 -11.15
CA CYS A 25 -6.98 6.53 -11.19
C CYS A 25 -7.66 6.85 -9.84
N GLY A 26 -6.89 7.32 -8.85
CA GLY A 26 -7.41 7.80 -7.57
C GLY A 26 -7.72 6.72 -6.54
N LYS A 27 -7.34 5.46 -6.78
CA LYS A 27 -7.45 4.39 -5.79
C LYS A 27 -6.31 4.51 -4.78
N VAL A 28 -6.57 4.13 -3.54
CA VAL A 28 -5.55 4.04 -2.49
C VAL A 28 -5.29 2.57 -2.20
N VAL A 29 -4.04 2.17 -2.35
CA VAL A 29 -3.55 0.81 -2.06
C VAL A 29 -2.58 0.89 -0.90
N GLN A 30 -2.65 -0.10 -0.02
CA GLN A 30 -1.75 -0.21 1.13
C GLN A 30 -0.50 -0.96 0.69
N VAL A 31 0.63 -0.28 0.66
CA VAL A 31 1.93 -0.86 0.30
C VAL A 31 2.66 -1.27 1.56
N SER A 32 3.09 -2.53 1.65
CA SER A 32 3.78 -3.02 2.84
C SER A 32 5.10 -2.29 3.06
N GLN A 33 5.27 -1.71 4.25
CA GLN A 33 6.52 -1.06 4.67
C GLN A 33 7.66 -2.06 4.75
N THR A 34 7.38 -3.33 5.07
CA THR A 34 8.42 -4.37 5.07
C THR A 34 9.04 -4.55 3.69
N ILE A 35 8.23 -4.50 2.63
CA ILE A 35 8.71 -4.59 1.25
C ILE A 35 9.53 -3.35 0.91
N ALA A 36 9.01 -2.16 1.23
CA ALA A 36 9.70 -0.90 0.95
C ALA A 36 11.03 -0.73 1.71
N ASN A 37 11.13 -1.25 2.94
CA ASN A 37 12.37 -1.19 3.72
C ASN A 37 13.51 -2.05 3.16
N HIS A 38 13.20 -3.02 2.29
CA HIS A 38 14.18 -3.89 1.65
C HIS A 38 14.43 -3.54 0.18
N MET A 39 13.88 -2.42 -0.31
CA MET A 39 14.05 -1.94 -1.68
C MET A 39 14.91 -0.66 -1.69
N SER A 40 15.72 -0.49 -2.74
CA SER A 40 16.25 0.83 -3.08
C SER A 40 15.11 1.75 -3.53
N LEU A 41 15.36 3.07 -3.55
CA LEU A 41 14.35 4.04 -4.02
C LEU A 41 13.93 3.77 -5.47
N ASP A 42 14.86 3.42 -6.36
CA ASP A 42 14.55 3.06 -7.75
C ASP A 42 13.69 1.79 -7.83
N GLN A 43 14.00 0.77 -7.02
CA GLN A 43 13.22 -0.45 -6.96
C GLN A 43 11.80 -0.18 -6.44
N LEU A 44 11.69 0.67 -5.42
CA LEU A 44 10.40 1.07 -4.87
C LEU A 44 9.59 1.88 -5.88
N ALA A 45 10.22 2.80 -6.62
CA ALA A 45 9.56 3.59 -7.65
C ALA A 45 9.01 2.70 -8.78
N ASN A 46 9.80 1.73 -9.24
CA ASN A 46 9.37 0.75 -10.24
C ASN A 46 8.21 -0.11 -9.72
N TYR A 47 8.32 -0.63 -8.49
CA TYR A 47 7.26 -1.40 -7.86
C TYR A 47 5.94 -0.61 -7.76
N LEU A 48 6.00 0.66 -7.35
CA LEU A 48 4.82 1.53 -7.27
C LEU A 48 4.25 1.84 -8.67
N GLY A 49 5.11 1.92 -9.69
CA GLY A 49 4.71 1.99 -11.09
C GLY A 49 3.93 0.76 -11.54
N ASP A 50 4.40 -0.44 -11.21
CA ASP A 50 3.72 -1.71 -11.51
C ASP A 50 2.36 -1.79 -10.81
N VAL A 51 2.31 -1.49 -9.51
CA VAL A 51 1.05 -1.44 -8.74
C VAL A 51 0.08 -0.44 -9.38
N ASN A 52 0.56 0.71 -9.84
CA ASN A 52 -0.29 1.65 -10.54
C ASN A 52 -0.84 1.06 -11.85
N GLY A 53 0.01 0.41 -12.66
CA GLY A 53 -0.40 -0.22 -13.92
C GLY A 53 -1.45 -1.32 -13.72
N GLU A 54 -1.31 -2.14 -12.68
CA GLU A 54 -2.28 -3.17 -12.32
C GLU A 54 -3.61 -2.60 -11.84
N GLN A 55 -3.58 -1.54 -11.02
CA GLN A 55 -4.78 -0.95 -10.44
C GLN A 55 -5.54 -0.02 -11.40
N CYS A 56 -4.82 0.56 -12.36
CA CYS A 56 -5.29 1.57 -13.31
C CYS A 56 -4.84 1.23 -14.75
N PRO A 57 -5.37 0.14 -15.35
CA PRO A 57 -5.03 -0.23 -16.71
C PRO A 57 -5.36 0.90 -17.69
N GLY A 58 -4.43 1.21 -18.60
CA GLY A 58 -4.59 2.28 -19.59
C GLY A 58 -4.25 3.69 -19.09
N SER A 59 -3.69 3.84 -17.89
CA SER A 59 -3.27 5.17 -17.39
C SER A 59 -2.03 5.76 -18.07
N GLY A 60 -1.38 5.02 -18.97
CA GLY A 60 -0.09 5.39 -19.56
C GLY A 60 1.07 5.30 -18.55
N ASP A 61 2.25 5.75 -18.98
CA ASP A 61 3.45 5.76 -18.15
C ASP A 61 3.28 6.76 -16.99
N VAL A 62 3.55 6.31 -15.77
CA VAL A 62 3.46 7.13 -14.56
C VAL A 62 4.84 7.27 -13.94
N VAL A 63 5.26 8.52 -13.69
CA VAL A 63 6.50 8.83 -12.99
C VAL A 63 6.21 8.90 -11.48
N VAL A 64 6.86 8.02 -10.71
CA VAL A 64 6.73 7.99 -9.24
C VAL A 64 7.85 8.83 -8.62
N HIS A 65 7.48 9.90 -7.93
CA HIS A 65 8.42 10.72 -7.15
C HIS A 65 8.37 10.34 -5.68
N ILE A 66 9.49 9.85 -5.14
CA ILE A 66 9.61 9.47 -3.73
C ILE A 66 10.40 10.57 -3.02
N TYR A 67 9.75 11.22 -2.05
CA TYR A 67 10.39 12.20 -1.18
C TYR A 67 10.73 11.53 0.15
N HIS A 68 11.98 11.60 0.57
CA HIS A 68 12.45 11.12 1.87
C HIS A 68 13.22 12.26 2.58
N HIS A 69 13.14 12.30 3.91
CA HIS A 69 13.85 13.27 4.75
C HIS A 69 15.10 12.65 5.36
#